data_AF-A0A953L6R3-F1
#
_entry.id   AF-A0A953L6R3-F1
#
_cell.length_a   1.000
_cell.length_b   1.000
_cell.length_c   1.000
_cell.angle_alpha   90.00
_cell.angle_beta   90.00
_cell.angle_gamma   90.00
#
_symmetry.space_group_name_H-M   'P 1'
#
loop_
_entity.id
_entity.type
_entity.pdbx_description
1 polymer ?
#
loop_
_entity_poly.entity_id
_entity_poly.type
_entity_poly.pdbx_seq_one_letter_code
_entity_poly.pdbx_strand_id
1 'polypeptide(L)' 'MSDPRSEFDEEPGIFDFEDEAAVEASTQRGEADVAAGRVVSHEAVKRWLLSWGTDHPLPRPKCGE' A
#
# COMPACT_ATOMS: atom_id res chain seq x y z
N MET A 1 -45.36 1.59 -16.22
CA MET A 1 -44.23 0.64 -16.13
C MET A 1 -43.20 1.32 -15.26
N SER A 2 -43.17 0.95 -13.98
CA SER A 2 -42.13 1.42 -13.07
C SER A 2 -40.82 0.86 -13.58
N ASP A 3 -39.87 1.72 -13.92
CA ASP A 3 -38.49 1.32 -14.14
C ASP A 3 -38.01 0.71 -12.81
N PRO A 4 -37.77 -0.61 -12.72
CA PRO A 4 -37.24 -1.17 -11.51
C PRO A 4 -35.82 -0.63 -11.42
N ARG A 5 -35.58 0.26 -10.46
CA ARG A 5 -34.22 0.64 -10.04
C ARG A 5 -33.34 -0.59 -10.16
N SER A 6 -32.42 -0.59 -11.12
CA SER A 6 -31.45 -1.66 -11.31
C SER A 6 -30.82 -1.90 -9.95
N GLU A 7 -31.05 -3.07 -9.37
CA GLU A 7 -30.48 -3.47 -8.06
C GLU A 7 -28.97 -3.77 -8.17
N PHE A 8 -28.36 -3.36 -9.29
CA PHE A 8 -26.95 -3.44 -9.65
C PHE A 8 -26.46 -2.08 -10.18
N ASP A 9 -26.75 -0.99 -9.47
CA ASP A 9 -25.78 0.11 -9.49
C ASP A 9 -24.54 -0.48 -8.81
N GLU A 10 -23.58 -0.94 -9.62
CA GLU A 10 -22.36 -1.61 -9.16
C GLU A 10 -21.56 -0.59 -8.34
N GLU A 11 -21.74 -0.63 -7.02
CA GLU A 11 -20.89 0.12 -6.09
C GLU A 11 -19.43 -0.20 -6.43
N PRO A 12 -18.55 0.82 -6.57
CA PRO A 12 -17.18 0.61 -6.97
C PRO A 12 -16.49 -0.38 -6.03
N GLY A 13 -15.83 -1.38 -6.61
CA GLY A 13 -15.11 -2.39 -5.86
C GLY A 13 -13.98 -1.77 -5.04
N ILE A 14 -13.55 -2.44 -3.98
CA ILE A 14 -12.43 -2.00 -3.11
C ILE A 14 -11.13 -1.73 -3.91
N PHE A 15 -11.03 -2.27 -5.13
CA PHE A 15 -9.88 -2.13 -6.02
C PHE A 15 -10.17 -1.31 -7.30
N ASP A 16 -11.35 -0.71 -7.42
CA ASP A 16 -11.67 0.21 -8.50
C ASP A 16 -11.06 1.57 -8.19
N PHE A 17 -9.82 1.76 -8.64
CA PHE A 17 -9.14 3.05 -8.53
C PHE A 17 -9.74 4.02 -9.55
N GLU A 18 -10.62 4.91 -9.09
CA GLU A 18 -11.29 5.89 -9.96
C GLU A 18 -10.34 6.90 -10.62
N ASP A 19 -9.11 7.05 -10.10
CA ASP A 19 -8.11 8.02 -10.56
C ASP A 19 -6.81 7.33 -11.01
N GLU A 20 -6.75 6.99 -12.29
CA GLU A 20 -5.56 6.40 -12.93
C GLU A 20 -4.34 7.33 -12.84
N ALA A 21 -4.53 8.65 -12.89
CA ALA A 21 -3.44 9.61 -12.79
C ALA A 21 -2.84 9.63 -11.37
N ALA A 22 -3.66 9.47 -10.33
CA ALA A 22 -3.18 9.33 -8.96
C ALA A 22 -2.39 8.02 -8.75
N VAL A 23 -2.83 6.91 -9.36
CA VAL A 23 -2.10 5.62 -9.33
C VAL A 23 -0.74 5.77 -9.99
N GLU A 24 -0.69 6.32 -11.20
CA GLU A 24 0.54 6.53 -11.95
C GLU A 24 1.52 7.46 -11.22
N ALA A 25 1.01 8.58 -10.67
CA ALA A 25 1.81 9.47 -9.84
C ALA A 25 2.35 8.77 -8.58
N SER A 26 1.61 7.81 -8.02
CA SER A 26 2.08 7.02 -6.88
C SER A 26 3.20 6.05 -7.27
N THR A 27 3.07 5.39 -8.41
CA THR A 27 4.11 4.51 -8.97
C THR A 27 5.40 5.28 -9.20
N GLN A 28 5.35 6.43 -9.88
CA GLN A 28 6.53 7.25 -10.17
C GLN A 28 7.25 7.72 -8.90
N ARG A 29 6.50 8.08 -7.84
CA ARG A 29 7.11 8.41 -6.54
C ARG A 29 7.84 7.21 -5.93
N GLY A 30 7.24 6.02 -5.99
CA GLY A 30 7.87 4.80 -5.50
C GLY A 30 9.16 4.46 -6.24
N GLU A 31 9.17 4.58 -7.56
CA GLU A 31 10.39 4.39 -8.37
C GLU A 31 11.48 5.42 -8.04
N ALA A 32 11.11 6.69 -7.85
CA ALA A 32 12.04 7.73 -7.43
C ALA A 32 12.62 7.48 -6.02
N ASP A 33 11.83 6.91 -5.10
CA ASP A 33 12.30 6.49 -3.77
C ASP A 33 13.33 5.35 -3.89
N VAL A 34 13.06 4.35 -4.74
CA VAL A 34 13.98 3.24 -5.01
C VAL A 34 15.29 3.76 -5.61
N ALA A 35 15.21 4.62 -6.64
CA ALA A 35 16.39 5.21 -7.28
C ALA A 35 17.23 6.07 -6.31
N ALA A 36 16.58 6.74 -5.35
CA ALA A 36 17.25 7.51 -4.30
C ALA A 36 17.75 6.66 -3.11
N GLY A 37 17.59 5.33 -3.16
CA GLY A 37 17.99 4.44 -2.08
C GLY A 37 17.15 4.58 -0.80
N ARG A 38 15.95 5.16 -0.89
CA ARG A 38 14.99 5.26 0.22
C ARG A 38 14.24 3.94 0.41
N VAL A 39 14.99 2.86 0.59
CA VAL A 39 14.50 1.49 0.75
C VAL A 39 14.93 0.93 2.10
N VAL A 40 14.12 0.03 2.65
CA VAL A 40 14.46 -0.77 3.83
C VAL A 40 14.73 -2.19 3.37
N SER A 41 15.78 -2.82 3.89
CA SER A 41 16.14 -4.19 3.58
C SER A 41 15.05 -5.16 4.05
N HIS A 42 14.89 -6.25 3.30
CA HIS A 42 13.98 -7.33 3.67
C HIS A 42 14.24 -7.85 5.10
N GLU A 43 15.52 -8.02 5.47
CA GLU A 43 15.91 -8.55 6.78
C GLU A 43 15.54 -7.61 7.92
N ALA A 44 15.67 -6.30 7.73
CA ALA A 44 15.24 -5.32 8.71
C ALA A 44 13.71 -5.32 8.89
N VAL A 45 12.95 -5.37 7.80
CA VAL A 45 11.48 -5.48 7.85
C VAL A 45 11.05 -6.78 8.52
N LYS A 46 11.64 -7.92 8.15
CA LYS A 46 11.31 -9.23 8.72
C LYS A 46 11.56 -9.27 10.23
N ARG A 47 12.73 -8.80 10.69
CA ARG A 47 13.05 -8.75 12.13
C ARG A 47 12.04 -7.91 12.90
N TRP A 48 11.67 -6.76 12.35
CA TRP A 48 10.66 -5.89 12.92
C TRP A 48 9.30 -6.58 13.03
N LEU A 49 8.80 -7.19 11.95
CA LEU A 49 7.50 -7.88 11.96
C LEU A 49 7.49 -9.06 12.95
N LEU A 50 8.57 -9.84 13.03
CA LEU A 50 8.68 -10.96 13.96
C LEU A 50 8.66 -10.53 15.43
N SER A 51 9.14 -9.32 15.73
CA SER A 51 9.13 -8.80 17.10
C SER A 51 7.73 -8.46 17.63
N TRP A 52 6.76 -8.23 16.74
CA TRP A 52 5.39 -7.86 17.13
C TRP A 52 4.65 -8.97 17.86
N GLY A 53 5.04 -10.23 17.66
CA GLY A 53 4.48 -11.38 18.37
C GLY A 53 5.12 -11.66 19.73
N THR A 54 5.95 -10.74 20.24
CA THR A 54 6.71 -10.88 21.48
C THR A 54 6.42 -9.74 22.45
N ASP A 55 6.80 -9.88 23.72
CA ASP A 55 6.70 -8.80 24.72
C ASP A 55 7.69 -7.64 24.48
N HIS A 56 8.53 -7.74 23.45
CA HIS A 56 9.57 -6.76 23.11
C HIS A 56 9.51 -6.35 21.63
N PRO A 57 8.47 -5.60 21.21
CA PRO A 57 8.39 -5.10 19.85
C PRO A 57 9.55 -4.15 19.55
N LEU A 58 10.17 -4.34 18.39
CA LEU A 58 11.26 -3.51 17.90
C LEU A 58 10.71 -2.22 17.25
N PRO A 59 11.49 -1.12 17.23
CA PRO A 59 11.11 0.08 16.50
C PRO A 59 11.05 -0.19 14.99
N ARG A 60 10.25 0.61 14.29
CA ARG A 60 10.16 0.57 12.82
C ARG A 60 11.55 0.80 12.20
N PRO A 61 11.99 -0.04 11.24
CA PRO A 61 13.28 0.10 10.59
C PRO A 61 13.32 1.35 9.70
N LYS A 62 14.52 1.86 9.47
CA LYS A 62 14.75 3.08 8.67
C LYS A 62 15.35 2.74 7.30
N CYS A 63 15.26 3.68 6.36
CA CYS A 63 15.89 3.51 5.06
C CYS A 63 17.41 3.29 5.21
N GLY A 64 17.95 2.33 4.46
CA GLY A 64 19.36 1.92 4.53
C GLY A 64 19.68 0.86 5.60
N GLU A 65 18.72 0.48 6.45
CA GLU A 65 18.82 -0.67 7.37
C GLU A 65 18.35 -1.96 6.69
#